data_AF-A0A1H0CXF6-F1
#
_entry.id   AF-A0A1H0CXF6-F1
#
_cell.length_a   1.000
_cell.length_b   1.000
_cell.length_c   1.000
_cell.angle_alpha   90.00
_cell.angle_beta   90.00
_cell.angle_gamma   90.00
#
_symmetry.space_group_name_H-M   'P 1'
#
loop_
_entity.id
_entity.type
_entity.pdbx_description
1 polymer ?
#
loop_
_entity_poly.entity_id
_entity_poly.type
_entity_poly.pdbx_seq_one_letter_code
_entity_poly.pdbx_strand_id
1 'polypeptide(L)'
;MQTRRHFVQGAAALSAAALAPFPALARALEQVKIIYGFPAGSAGDICARRVGDRLGGTAYANNNAIVDTKTGAGGRIALEVLKTAPADGSVLAMSPFSCLSLYPHIYKKLSYDPFADFVTVGTASMIHHGLAVGPLVPASVKTVQDFLAWAKANPKDASYGSPAAGSTPHFIGALLGLNNHVELKHVPYRGSVPGVTDVVGGQLAAMVTPHGDFIPNHKAGKLRILATSGKQRSPFVPEVPTFAEQGFADLTVEEWFGFYAPAKTPASTVAAANAAINAAIQDKSVIDSLTVVGLIPYGGTADDMAYSQKREFERWGPLIKKVGFTAES
;
A
#
# COMPACT_ATOMS: atom_id res chain seq x y z
N MET A 1 -57.95 12.98 49.24
CA MET A 1 -58.62 12.69 47.96
C MET A 1 -57.67 13.04 46.82
N GLN A 2 -56.91 12.07 46.31
CA GLN A 2 -56.09 12.27 45.11
C GLN A 2 -57.02 12.24 43.89
N THR A 3 -57.22 13.41 43.26
CA THR A 3 -58.12 13.59 42.13
C THR A 3 -57.54 12.92 40.87
N ARG A 4 -58.39 12.17 40.14
CA ARG A 4 -58.07 11.49 38.86
C ARG A 4 -57.29 12.36 37.85
N ARG A 5 -57.40 13.68 37.94
CA ARG A 5 -56.65 14.67 37.14
C ARG A 5 -55.13 14.62 37.35
N HIS A 6 -54.64 14.37 38.57
CA HIS A 6 -53.20 14.28 38.83
C HIS A 6 -52.58 12.98 38.29
N PHE A 7 -53.35 11.89 38.25
CA PHE A 7 -52.90 10.62 37.68
C PHE A 7 -52.72 10.70 36.15
N VAL A 8 -53.64 11.38 35.45
CA VAL A 8 -53.56 11.55 33.98
C VAL A 8 -52.44 12.52 33.58
N GLN A 9 -52.19 13.58 34.36
CA GLN A 9 -51.07 14.49 34.11
C GLN A 9 -49.70 13.84 34.38
N GLY A 10 -49.59 12.95 35.37
CA GLY A 10 -48.37 12.17 35.62
C GLY A 10 -48.06 11.16 34.50
N ALA A 11 -49.09 10.52 33.94
CA ALA A 11 -48.94 9.54 32.86
C ALA A 11 -48.45 10.17 31.55
N ALA A 12 -48.91 11.39 31.21
CA ALA A 12 -48.48 12.09 29.99
C ALA A 12 -47.00 12.54 30.05
N ALA A 13 -46.46 12.82 31.24
CA ALA A 13 -45.05 13.22 31.41
C ALA A 13 -44.08 12.03 31.27
N LEU A 14 -44.49 10.80 31.62
CA LEU A 14 -43.67 9.60 31.41
C LEU A 14 -43.61 9.15 29.95
N SER A 15 -44.67 9.39 29.16
CA SER A 15 -44.68 9.02 27.73
C SER A 15 -43.80 9.91 26.85
N ALA A 16 -43.58 11.17 27.25
CA ALA A 16 -42.71 12.09 26.51
C ALA A 16 -41.21 11.81 26.70
N ALA A 17 -40.81 11.18 27.81
CA ALA A 17 -39.41 10.80 28.06
C ALA A 17 -38.97 9.54 27.30
N ALA A 18 -39.91 8.72 26.81
CA ALA A 18 -39.62 7.48 26.09
C ALA A 18 -39.34 7.68 24.58
N LEU A 19 -39.50 8.90 24.06
CA LEU A 19 -39.22 9.26 22.66
C LEU A 19 -37.91 10.03 22.48
N ALA A 20 -37.10 10.18 23.53
CA ALA A 20 -35.75 10.69 23.37
C ALA A 20 -34.94 9.64 22.57
N PRO A 21 -34.38 9.98 21.40
CA PRO A 21 -33.49 9.07 20.69
C PRO A 21 -32.29 8.82 21.60
N PHE A 22 -32.19 7.61 22.15
CA PHE A 22 -30.94 7.17 22.74
C PHE A 22 -29.87 7.33 21.65
N PRO A 23 -28.74 7.99 21.92
CA PRO A 23 -27.61 7.90 21.00
C PRO A 23 -27.33 6.41 20.89
N ALA A 24 -27.54 5.83 19.71
CA ALA A 24 -27.08 4.50 19.42
C ALA A 24 -25.56 4.57 19.57
N LEU A 25 -25.07 4.18 20.75
CA LEU A 25 -23.65 4.05 21.00
C LEU A 25 -23.16 3.08 19.94
N ALA A 26 -22.37 3.58 18.99
CA ALA A 26 -21.80 2.77 17.94
C ALA A 26 -21.06 1.62 18.64
N ARG A 27 -21.63 0.41 18.54
CA ARG A 27 -21.05 -0.76 19.17
C ARG A 27 -19.81 -1.11 18.38
N ALA A 28 -18.69 -1.30 19.07
CA ALA A 28 -17.47 -1.81 18.44
C ALA A 28 -17.78 -3.08 17.66
N LEU A 29 -17.20 -3.21 16.48
CA LEU A 29 -17.36 -4.37 15.62
C LEU A 29 -16.78 -5.59 16.34
N GLU A 30 -17.45 -6.73 16.26
CA GLU A 30 -16.95 -7.94 16.92
C GLU A 30 -15.61 -8.36 16.31
N GLN A 31 -15.50 -8.31 14.99
CA GLN A 31 -14.33 -8.76 14.25
C GLN A 31 -14.20 -7.92 12.97
N VAL A 32 -12.99 -7.44 12.68
CA VAL A 32 -12.65 -6.78 11.41
C VAL A 32 -11.83 -7.73 10.55
N LYS A 33 -12.06 -7.71 9.24
CA LYS A 33 -11.22 -8.36 8.23
C LYS A 33 -10.46 -7.30 7.44
N ILE A 34 -9.16 -7.51 7.25
CA ILE A 34 -8.32 -6.70 6.37
C ILE A 34 -7.96 -7.56 5.16
N ILE A 35 -8.45 -7.19 3.99
CA ILE A 35 -8.08 -7.84 2.73
C ILE A 35 -6.76 -7.24 2.24
N TYR A 36 -5.81 -8.09 1.85
CA TYR A 36 -4.54 -7.66 1.27
C TYR A 36 -4.23 -8.40 -0.04
N GLY A 37 -3.85 -7.67 -1.09
CA GLY A 37 -3.77 -8.18 -2.47
C GLY A 37 -2.44 -8.81 -2.90
N PHE A 38 -1.44 -8.88 -2.02
CA PHE A 38 -0.08 -9.33 -2.35
C PHE A 38 0.39 -10.44 -1.39
N PRO A 39 1.43 -11.22 -1.75
CA PRO A 39 1.83 -12.40 -0.98
C PRO A 39 2.15 -12.13 0.49
N ALA A 40 1.91 -13.15 1.31
CA ALA A 40 2.30 -13.15 2.71
C ALA A 40 3.81 -12.99 2.87
N GLY A 41 4.22 -12.31 3.94
CA GLY A 41 5.64 -12.03 4.23
C GLY A 41 6.26 -10.88 3.44
N SER A 42 5.51 -10.22 2.54
CA SER A 42 5.92 -8.94 1.96
C SER A 42 5.83 -7.82 3.00
N ALA A 43 6.55 -6.71 2.78
CA ALA A 43 6.50 -5.54 3.66
C ALA A 43 5.05 -5.07 3.92
N GLY A 44 4.19 -5.08 2.90
CA GLY A 44 2.79 -4.68 3.07
C GLY A 44 1.93 -5.72 3.81
N ASP A 45 2.15 -7.03 3.64
CA ASP A 45 1.45 -8.04 4.45
C ASP A 45 1.79 -7.89 5.94
N ILE A 46 3.07 -7.63 6.25
CA ILE A 46 3.53 -7.37 7.61
C ILE A 46 2.88 -6.10 8.17
N CYS A 47 2.79 -5.02 7.39
CA CYS A 47 2.08 -3.81 7.79
C CYS A 47 0.59 -4.06 8.09
N ALA A 48 -0.13 -4.75 7.20
CA ALA A 48 -1.55 -5.08 7.40
C ALA A 48 -1.78 -5.87 8.68
N ARG A 49 -0.94 -6.89 8.95
CA ARG A 49 -1.06 -7.73 10.15
C ARG A 49 -0.79 -6.94 11.43
N ARG A 50 0.27 -6.13 11.44
CA ARG A 50 0.66 -5.37 12.64
C ARG A 50 -0.32 -4.27 12.99
N VAL A 51 -0.89 -3.58 11.99
CA VAL A 51 -1.99 -2.66 12.22
C VAL A 51 -3.22 -3.43 12.71
N GLY A 52 -3.56 -4.55 12.07
CA GLY A 52 -4.70 -5.40 12.45
C GLY A 52 -4.63 -5.93 13.89
N ASP A 53 -3.44 -6.33 14.35
CA ASP A 53 -3.16 -6.76 15.73
C ASP A 53 -3.50 -5.67 16.77
N ARG A 54 -3.50 -4.40 16.36
CA ARG A 54 -3.76 -3.24 17.24
C ARG A 54 -5.15 -2.63 17.07
N LEU A 55 -6.00 -3.20 16.22
CA LEU A 55 -7.40 -2.78 16.13
C LEU A 55 -8.28 -3.41 17.24
N GLY A 56 -7.86 -4.53 17.82
CA GLY A 56 -8.59 -5.19 18.90
C GLY A 56 -8.56 -4.41 20.21
N GLY A 57 -9.66 -4.50 20.98
CA GLY A 57 -9.84 -3.75 22.23
C GLY A 57 -10.00 -2.24 22.04
N THR A 58 -10.23 -1.76 20.82
CA THR A 58 -10.47 -0.35 20.52
C THR A 58 -11.96 -0.04 20.42
N ALA A 59 -12.33 1.24 20.35
CA ALA A 59 -13.71 1.64 20.07
C ALA A 59 -14.21 1.18 18.68
N TYR A 60 -13.30 0.81 17.78
CA TYR A 60 -13.64 0.34 16.45
C TYR A 60 -13.92 -1.17 16.43
N ALA A 61 -13.12 -1.98 17.13
CA ALA A 61 -13.26 -3.43 17.15
C ALA A 61 -12.91 -4.09 18.49
N ASN A 62 -13.66 -5.12 18.87
CA ASN A 62 -13.43 -5.93 20.07
C ASN A 62 -12.20 -6.82 19.92
N ASN A 63 -12.08 -7.53 18.80
CA ASN A 63 -11.00 -8.47 18.53
C ASN A 63 -9.99 -7.92 17.50
N ASN A 64 -8.76 -8.45 17.54
CA ASN A 64 -7.72 -8.15 16.55
C ASN A 64 -8.22 -8.48 15.15
N ALA A 65 -7.91 -7.65 14.16
CA ALA A 65 -8.37 -7.89 12.80
C ALA A 65 -7.69 -9.12 12.16
N ILE A 66 -8.45 -9.85 11.34
CA ILE A 66 -7.93 -11.00 10.58
C ILE A 66 -7.49 -10.51 9.21
N VAL A 67 -6.23 -10.75 8.86
CA VAL A 67 -5.69 -10.45 7.52
C VAL A 67 -5.97 -11.61 6.57
N ASP A 68 -6.77 -11.35 5.52
CA ASP A 68 -7.10 -12.27 4.45
C ASP A 68 -6.33 -11.90 3.18
N THR A 69 -5.31 -12.70 2.86
CA THR A 69 -4.44 -12.48 1.70
C THR A 69 -5.09 -13.02 0.43
N LYS A 70 -5.57 -12.11 -0.44
CA LYS A 70 -6.20 -12.41 -1.74
C LYS A 70 -5.28 -12.03 -2.91
N THR A 71 -4.24 -12.84 -3.12
CA THR A 71 -3.24 -12.56 -4.17
C THR A 71 -3.80 -12.70 -5.59
N GLY A 72 -3.21 -11.94 -6.52
CA GLY A 72 -3.43 -12.09 -7.96
C GLY A 72 -3.78 -10.79 -8.64
N ALA A 73 -3.59 -10.76 -9.97
CA ALA A 73 -3.95 -9.63 -10.84
C ALA A 73 -3.37 -8.27 -10.38
N GLY A 74 -2.19 -8.26 -9.76
CA GLY A 74 -1.57 -7.05 -9.21
C GLY A 74 -2.36 -6.39 -8.08
N GLY A 75 -3.07 -7.19 -7.26
CA GLY A 75 -3.86 -6.71 -6.13
C GLY A 75 -5.33 -6.41 -6.48
N ARG A 76 -5.71 -6.45 -7.76
CA ARG A 76 -7.10 -6.17 -8.18
C ARG A 76 -8.13 -7.12 -7.58
N ILE A 77 -7.79 -8.39 -7.39
CA ILE A 77 -8.71 -9.38 -6.78
C ILE A 77 -9.13 -8.94 -5.36
N ALA A 78 -8.20 -8.40 -4.56
CA ALA A 78 -8.52 -7.89 -3.24
C ALA A 78 -9.52 -6.72 -3.27
N LEU A 79 -9.35 -5.81 -4.23
CA LEU A 79 -10.23 -4.65 -4.42
C LEU A 79 -11.60 -5.06 -4.97
N GLU A 80 -11.67 -6.05 -5.85
CA GLU A 80 -12.92 -6.64 -6.34
C GLU A 80 -13.73 -7.27 -5.19
N VAL A 81 -13.05 -7.99 -4.29
CA VAL A 81 -13.68 -8.54 -3.08
C VAL A 81 -14.18 -7.41 -2.17
N LEU A 82 -13.36 -6.38 -1.93
CA LEU A 82 -13.75 -5.22 -1.13
C LEU A 82 -14.98 -4.52 -1.71
N LYS A 83 -15.03 -4.31 -3.03
CA LYS A 83 -16.13 -3.60 -3.72
C LYS A 83 -17.49 -4.23 -3.40
N THR A 84 -17.55 -5.55 -3.28
CA THR A 84 -18.78 -6.30 -3.00
C THR A 84 -18.99 -6.60 -1.51
N ALA A 85 -18.09 -6.16 -0.63
CA ALA A 85 -18.15 -6.43 0.80
C ALA A 85 -19.26 -5.59 1.49
N PRO A 86 -19.72 -6.00 2.69
CA PRO A 86 -20.61 -5.20 3.51
C PRO A 86 -20.01 -3.82 3.80
N ALA A 87 -20.81 -2.77 3.61
CA ALA A 87 -20.41 -1.38 3.88
C ALA A 87 -20.65 -0.99 5.36
N ASP A 88 -20.49 -1.93 6.28
CA ASP A 88 -20.67 -1.71 7.73
C ASP A 88 -19.35 -1.45 8.48
N GLY A 89 -18.22 -1.50 7.76
CA GLY A 89 -16.88 -1.36 8.31
C GLY A 89 -16.25 -2.65 8.83
N SER A 90 -16.92 -3.80 8.76
CA SER A 90 -16.33 -5.10 9.13
C SER A 90 -15.27 -5.59 8.16
N VAL A 91 -15.20 -5.01 6.95
CA VAL A 91 -14.23 -5.36 5.92
C VAL A 91 -13.52 -4.09 5.43
N LEU A 92 -12.20 -4.08 5.58
CA LEU A 92 -11.29 -3.10 4.99
C LEU A 92 -10.40 -3.80 3.97
N ALA A 93 -9.80 -3.04 3.05
CA ALA A 93 -8.63 -3.50 2.31
C ALA A 93 -7.46 -2.54 2.54
N MET A 94 -6.25 -3.09 2.61
CA MET A 94 -5.02 -2.29 2.53
C MET A 94 -4.42 -2.46 1.14
N SER A 95 -4.10 -1.35 0.48
CA SER A 95 -3.56 -1.36 -0.88
C SER A 95 -2.44 -0.32 -1.02
N PRO A 96 -1.40 -0.59 -1.82
CA PRO A 96 -0.57 0.49 -2.35
C PRO A 96 -1.42 1.41 -3.23
N PHE A 97 -1.07 2.70 -3.32
CA PHE A 97 -1.85 3.63 -4.15
C PHE A 97 -1.88 3.22 -5.63
N SER A 98 -0.86 2.51 -6.13
CA SER A 98 -0.77 2.15 -7.56
C SER A 98 -2.00 1.42 -8.08
N CYS A 99 -2.61 0.55 -7.27
CA CYS A 99 -3.82 -0.15 -7.66
C CYS A 99 -5.03 0.80 -7.89
N LEU A 100 -5.06 1.97 -7.24
CA LEU A 100 -6.18 2.92 -7.33
C LEU A 100 -5.85 4.13 -8.21
N SER A 101 -4.58 4.55 -8.28
CA SER A 101 -4.18 5.76 -9.00
C SER A 101 -3.50 5.49 -10.35
N LEU A 102 -2.80 4.37 -10.51
CA LEU A 102 -2.03 4.08 -11.74
C LEU A 102 -2.81 3.16 -12.68
N TYR A 103 -3.49 2.15 -12.11
CA TYR A 103 -4.23 1.16 -12.91
C TYR A 103 -5.33 1.76 -13.82
N PRO A 104 -6.02 2.84 -13.44
CA PRO A 104 -6.96 3.50 -14.36
C PRO A 104 -6.33 3.98 -15.67
N HIS A 105 -5.01 4.23 -15.69
CA HIS A 105 -4.30 4.71 -16.88
C HIS A 105 -3.82 3.59 -17.81
N ILE A 106 -3.81 2.34 -17.34
CA ILE A 106 -3.22 1.20 -18.08
C ILE A 106 -4.24 0.15 -18.49
N TYR A 107 -5.40 0.09 -17.84
CA TYR A 107 -6.46 -0.85 -18.15
C TYR A 107 -7.57 -0.12 -18.92
N LYS A 108 -7.97 -0.65 -20.07
CA LYS A 108 -9.14 -0.12 -20.79
C LYS A 108 -10.43 -0.32 -20.01
N LYS A 109 -10.49 -1.40 -19.23
CA LYS A 109 -11.62 -1.74 -18.38
C LYS A 109 -11.14 -2.30 -17.05
N LEU A 110 -11.39 -1.57 -15.99
CA LEU A 110 -11.28 -2.07 -14.61
C LEU A 110 -12.63 -2.60 -14.13
N SER A 111 -12.58 -3.60 -13.27
CA SER A 111 -13.73 -4.17 -12.55
C SER A 111 -14.22 -3.28 -11.40
N TYR A 112 -13.44 -2.25 -11.05
CA TYR A 112 -13.75 -1.23 -10.06
C TYR A 112 -13.44 0.17 -10.58
N ASP A 113 -14.16 1.15 -10.05
CA ASP A 113 -13.84 2.57 -10.12
C ASP A 113 -13.18 2.99 -8.81
N PRO A 114 -11.92 3.48 -8.82
CA PRO A 114 -11.18 3.78 -7.59
C PRO A 114 -11.73 4.97 -6.80
N PHE A 115 -12.57 5.81 -7.41
CA PHE A 115 -13.15 7.00 -6.80
C PHE A 115 -14.64 6.82 -6.45
N ALA A 116 -15.34 5.90 -7.11
CA ALA A 116 -16.76 5.66 -6.88
C ALA A 116 -17.07 4.39 -6.07
N ASP A 117 -16.22 3.35 -6.13
CA ASP A 117 -16.50 2.07 -5.45
C ASP A 117 -15.89 1.98 -4.03
N PHE A 118 -15.02 2.92 -3.66
CA PHE A 118 -14.32 2.92 -2.37
C PHE A 118 -14.32 4.29 -1.70
N VAL A 119 -14.23 4.28 -0.36
CA VAL A 119 -13.86 5.45 0.44
C VAL A 119 -12.48 5.23 1.06
N THR A 120 -11.67 6.28 1.10
CA THR A 120 -10.38 6.28 1.81
C THR A 120 -10.63 6.28 3.31
N VAL A 121 -9.81 5.54 4.06
CA VAL A 121 -9.90 5.48 5.52
C VAL A 121 -8.70 6.18 6.14
N GLY A 122 -7.49 5.88 5.68
CA GLY A 122 -6.28 6.51 6.19
C GLY A 122 -5.03 5.77 5.75
N THR A 123 -3.89 6.46 5.83
CA THR A 123 -2.60 5.93 5.39
C THR A 123 -1.89 5.24 6.56
N ALA A 124 -1.40 4.03 6.35
CA ALA A 124 -0.66 3.29 7.36
C ALA A 124 0.82 3.69 7.36
N SER A 125 1.44 3.61 6.19
CA SER A 125 2.88 3.80 6.04
C SER A 125 3.27 4.34 4.67
N MET A 126 4.40 5.05 4.65
CA MET A 126 5.12 5.39 3.43
C MET A 126 6.08 4.27 3.04
N ILE A 127 6.30 4.15 1.74
CA ILE A 127 7.10 3.15 1.06
C ILE A 127 8.12 3.88 0.20
N HIS A 128 9.39 3.53 0.39
CA HIS A 128 10.42 3.79 -0.61
C HIS A 128 10.69 2.51 -1.39
N HIS A 129 10.83 2.63 -2.71
CA HIS A 129 11.24 1.52 -3.55
C HIS A 129 12.75 1.50 -3.68
N GLY A 130 13.31 0.32 -3.93
CA GLY A 130 14.72 0.16 -4.25
C GLY A 130 14.91 -0.50 -5.60
N LEU A 131 16.06 -0.28 -6.22
CA LEU A 131 16.59 -1.11 -7.30
C LEU A 131 17.68 -1.99 -6.72
N ALA A 132 17.52 -3.31 -6.83
CA ALA A 132 18.51 -4.27 -6.39
C ALA A 132 18.97 -5.17 -7.53
N VAL A 133 20.23 -5.60 -7.49
CA VAL A 133 20.84 -6.55 -8.42
C VAL A 133 21.41 -7.77 -7.71
N GLY A 134 21.43 -8.89 -8.42
CA GLY A 134 21.86 -10.20 -7.90
C GLY A 134 23.20 -10.67 -8.45
N PRO A 135 23.51 -11.98 -8.35
CA PRO A 135 24.75 -12.58 -8.87
C PRO A 135 24.86 -12.60 -10.41
N LEU A 136 23.75 -12.51 -11.15
CA LEU A 136 23.78 -12.40 -12.62
C LEU A 136 24.51 -11.12 -13.08
N VAL A 137 24.38 -10.06 -12.29
CA VAL A 137 25.08 -8.80 -12.52
C VAL A 137 26.43 -8.86 -11.77
N PRO A 138 27.57 -8.59 -12.44
CA PRO A 138 28.89 -8.66 -11.83
C PRO A 138 29.03 -7.82 -10.55
N ALA A 139 29.85 -8.28 -9.61
CA ALA A 139 30.10 -7.57 -8.34
C ALA A 139 30.78 -6.19 -8.51
N SER A 140 31.35 -5.91 -9.70
CA SER A 140 31.88 -4.60 -10.06
C SER A 140 30.78 -3.55 -10.27
N VAL A 141 29.53 -3.96 -10.53
CA VAL A 141 28.38 -3.06 -10.66
C VAL A 141 27.90 -2.65 -9.27
N LYS A 142 28.12 -1.38 -8.93
CA LYS A 142 27.86 -0.82 -7.59
C LYS A 142 26.92 0.38 -7.60
N THR A 143 26.71 1.00 -8.77
CA THR A 143 25.86 2.18 -8.95
C THR A 143 24.78 1.93 -10.01
N VAL A 144 23.79 2.81 -10.08
CA VAL A 144 22.77 2.78 -11.14
C VAL A 144 23.41 3.01 -12.52
N GLN A 145 24.42 3.89 -12.61
CA GLN A 145 25.20 4.10 -13.83
C GLN A 145 25.91 2.83 -14.29
N ASP A 146 26.56 2.11 -13.37
CA ASP A 146 27.22 0.84 -13.67
C ASP A 146 26.21 -0.18 -14.20
N PHE A 147 25.01 -0.22 -13.59
CA PHE A 147 23.95 -1.14 -14.01
C PHE A 147 23.45 -0.81 -15.42
N LEU A 148 23.22 0.48 -15.72
CA LEU A 148 22.81 0.91 -17.06
C LEU A 148 23.89 0.60 -18.12
N ALA A 149 25.16 0.83 -17.79
CA ALA A 149 26.28 0.50 -18.66
C ALA A 149 26.39 -1.02 -18.90
N TRP A 150 26.27 -1.81 -17.84
CA TRP A 150 26.25 -3.27 -17.93
C TRP A 150 25.06 -3.77 -18.74
N ALA A 151 23.85 -3.25 -18.50
CA ALA A 151 22.63 -3.64 -19.21
C ALA A 151 22.73 -3.32 -20.70
N LYS A 152 23.27 -2.15 -21.07
CA LYS A 152 23.52 -1.77 -22.47
C LYS A 152 24.50 -2.71 -23.17
N ALA A 153 25.52 -3.20 -22.46
CA ALA A 153 26.48 -4.16 -22.99
C ALA A 153 25.94 -5.60 -23.02
N ASN A 154 24.90 -5.91 -22.24
CA ASN A 154 24.33 -7.25 -22.08
C ASN A 154 22.81 -7.25 -22.33
N PRO A 155 22.34 -6.84 -23.53
CA PRO A 155 20.92 -6.61 -23.79
C PRO A 155 20.04 -7.86 -23.64
N LYS A 156 20.61 -9.07 -23.75
CA LYS A 156 19.88 -10.33 -23.53
C LYS A 156 19.54 -10.57 -22.06
N ASP A 157 20.38 -10.07 -21.15
CA ASP A 157 20.27 -10.27 -19.70
C ASP A 157 19.72 -9.03 -18.99
N ALA A 158 19.62 -7.90 -19.70
CA ALA A 158 19.11 -6.61 -19.24
C ALA A 158 17.61 -6.67 -18.90
N SER A 159 17.29 -7.31 -17.78
CA SER A 159 15.93 -7.52 -17.27
C SER A 159 15.74 -6.92 -15.89
N TYR A 160 14.51 -6.53 -15.58
CA TYR A 160 14.14 -6.17 -14.22
C TYR A 160 12.76 -6.67 -13.87
N GLY A 161 12.59 -7.06 -12.61
CA GLY A 161 11.29 -7.45 -12.06
C GLY A 161 10.55 -6.31 -11.40
N SER A 162 9.24 -6.50 -11.26
CA SER A 162 8.38 -5.72 -10.37
C SER A 162 7.35 -6.64 -9.69
N PRO A 163 6.72 -6.22 -8.58
CA PRO A 163 5.73 -7.06 -7.88
C PRO A 163 4.40 -7.19 -8.65
N ALA A 164 4.15 -6.35 -9.65
CA ALA A 164 3.04 -6.49 -10.59
C ALA A 164 3.26 -5.64 -11.86
N ALA A 165 2.66 -6.05 -12.97
CA ALA A 165 2.56 -5.20 -14.14
C ALA A 165 1.74 -3.94 -13.82
N GLY A 166 2.29 -2.77 -14.13
CA GLY A 166 1.68 -1.47 -13.86
C GLY A 166 1.83 -0.93 -12.43
N SER A 167 2.53 -1.64 -11.53
CA SER A 167 2.82 -1.12 -10.19
C SER A 167 3.82 0.04 -10.23
N THR A 168 3.90 0.84 -9.16
CA THR A 168 4.92 1.90 -9.05
C THR A 168 6.35 1.40 -9.34
N PRO A 169 6.79 0.24 -8.82
CA PRO A 169 8.11 -0.31 -9.18
C PRO A 169 8.29 -0.67 -10.66
N HIS A 170 7.23 -1.07 -11.36
CA HIS A 170 7.29 -1.31 -12.81
C HIS A 170 7.66 -0.01 -13.51
N PHE A 171 6.96 1.08 -13.19
CA PHE A 171 7.22 2.35 -13.86
C PHE A 171 8.53 3.02 -13.46
N ILE A 172 9.05 2.80 -12.24
CA ILE A 172 10.40 3.24 -11.88
C ILE A 172 11.43 2.59 -12.80
N GLY A 173 11.38 1.27 -12.99
CA GLY A 173 12.31 0.58 -13.88
C GLY A 173 12.10 0.94 -15.36
N ALA A 174 10.85 1.10 -15.80
CA ALA A 174 10.54 1.50 -17.17
C ALA A 174 11.06 2.92 -17.47
N LEU A 175 10.83 3.89 -16.57
CA LEU A 175 11.33 5.25 -16.70
C LEU A 175 12.86 5.30 -16.62
N LEU A 176 13.48 4.47 -15.78
CA LEU A 176 14.94 4.36 -15.69
C LEU A 176 15.54 3.96 -17.05
N GLY A 177 15.03 2.90 -17.68
CA GLY A 177 15.48 2.46 -19.00
C GLY A 177 15.18 3.51 -20.08
N LEU A 178 13.93 3.99 -20.11
CA LEU A 178 13.45 4.95 -21.12
C LEU A 178 14.25 6.26 -21.12
N ASN A 179 14.47 6.86 -19.95
CA ASN A 179 15.14 8.16 -19.83
C ASN A 179 16.65 8.08 -20.08
N ASN A 180 17.22 6.87 -20.06
CA ASN A 180 18.64 6.64 -20.31
C ASN A 180 18.92 5.90 -21.63
N HIS A 181 17.89 5.69 -22.45
CA HIS A 181 18.00 4.97 -23.72
C HIS A 181 18.65 3.59 -23.58
N VAL A 182 18.28 2.87 -22.51
CA VAL A 182 18.69 1.49 -22.25
C VAL A 182 17.43 0.62 -22.28
N GLU A 183 17.43 -0.38 -23.16
CA GLU A 183 16.34 -1.36 -23.21
C GLU A 183 16.44 -2.27 -21.98
N LEU A 184 15.45 -2.15 -21.09
CA LEU A 184 15.32 -3.00 -19.90
C LEU A 184 14.03 -3.82 -20.03
N LYS A 185 14.17 -5.14 -20.14
CA LYS A 185 13.04 -6.04 -20.26
C LYS A 185 12.33 -6.21 -18.91
N HIS A 186 11.08 -5.76 -18.84
CA HIS A 186 10.26 -5.95 -17.65
C HIS A 186 9.78 -7.40 -17.52
N VAL A 187 9.86 -7.94 -16.30
CA VAL A 187 9.31 -9.26 -15.93
C VAL A 187 8.36 -9.06 -14.73
N PRO A 188 7.02 -9.11 -14.93
CA PRO A 188 6.09 -8.99 -13.82
C PRO A 188 6.06 -10.25 -12.97
N TYR A 189 6.20 -10.10 -11.66
CA TYR A 189 6.01 -11.18 -10.69
C TYR A 189 4.65 -11.11 -10.02
N ARG A 190 4.27 -12.18 -9.32
CA ARG A 190 3.09 -12.21 -8.44
C ARG A 190 3.47 -11.74 -7.03
N GLY A 191 3.95 -10.51 -6.91
CA GLY A 191 4.47 -9.91 -5.68
C GLY A 191 5.99 -9.89 -5.58
N SER A 192 6.54 -9.21 -4.56
CA SER A 192 7.99 -8.99 -4.41
C SER A 192 8.77 -10.27 -4.17
N VAL A 193 8.26 -11.14 -3.29
CA VAL A 193 8.96 -12.33 -2.77
C VAL A 193 9.55 -13.21 -3.88
N PRO A 194 8.76 -13.71 -4.86
CA PRO A 194 9.31 -14.56 -5.92
C PRO A 194 10.35 -13.81 -6.79
N GLY A 195 10.16 -12.51 -7.07
CA GLY A 195 11.12 -11.74 -7.84
C GLY A 195 12.45 -11.52 -7.11
N VAL A 196 12.40 -11.28 -5.80
CA VAL A 196 13.60 -11.19 -4.95
C VAL A 196 14.35 -12.53 -4.94
N THR A 197 13.63 -13.65 -4.85
CA THR A 197 14.23 -15.00 -4.93
C THR A 197 14.96 -15.20 -6.26
N ASP A 198 14.37 -14.80 -7.38
CA ASP A 198 14.99 -14.95 -8.70
C ASP A 198 16.22 -14.05 -8.90
N VAL A 199 16.22 -12.84 -8.31
CA VAL A 199 17.44 -12.01 -8.25
C VAL A 199 18.53 -12.69 -7.44
N VAL A 200 18.21 -13.20 -6.24
CA VAL A 200 19.17 -13.91 -5.39
C VAL A 200 19.72 -15.17 -6.08
N GLY A 201 18.87 -15.88 -6.82
CA GLY A 201 19.24 -17.08 -7.58
C GLY A 201 19.94 -16.81 -8.92
N GLY A 202 20.14 -15.55 -9.30
CA GLY A 202 20.78 -15.17 -10.56
C GLY A 202 19.93 -15.47 -11.81
N GLN A 203 18.63 -15.64 -11.66
CA GLN A 203 17.68 -15.84 -12.76
C GLN A 203 17.17 -14.51 -13.34
N LEU A 204 17.23 -13.45 -12.54
CA LEU A 204 16.80 -12.10 -12.91
C LEU A 204 17.92 -11.10 -12.61
N ALA A 205 18.20 -10.17 -13.52
CA ALA A 205 19.32 -9.24 -13.34
C ALA A 205 19.04 -8.23 -12.23
N ALA A 206 17.86 -7.63 -12.24
CA ALA A 206 17.45 -6.64 -11.25
C ALA A 206 16.00 -6.82 -10.79
N MET A 207 15.67 -6.22 -9.65
CA MET A 207 14.29 -6.09 -9.19
C MET A 207 14.08 -4.68 -8.68
N VAL A 208 12.92 -4.09 -9.02
CA VAL A 208 12.43 -2.88 -8.36
C VAL A 208 11.24 -3.27 -7.50
N THR A 209 11.28 -2.95 -6.22
CA THR A 209 10.20 -3.26 -5.25
C THR A 209 10.34 -2.41 -3.98
N PRO A 210 9.40 -2.42 -3.01
CA PRO A 210 9.66 -1.83 -1.69
C PRO A 210 11.03 -2.27 -1.14
N HIS A 211 11.91 -1.32 -0.84
CA HIS A 211 13.32 -1.64 -0.55
C HIS A 211 13.48 -2.52 0.70
N GLY A 212 12.49 -2.48 1.61
CA GLY A 212 12.40 -3.36 2.77
C GLY A 212 12.43 -4.85 2.44
N ASP A 213 11.86 -5.25 1.30
CA ASP A 213 11.85 -6.65 0.86
C ASP A 213 13.27 -7.15 0.50
N PHE A 214 14.22 -6.24 0.26
CA PHE A 214 15.62 -6.56 -0.02
C PHE A 214 16.47 -6.68 1.23
N ILE A 215 16.11 -5.99 2.33
CA ILE A 215 16.98 -5.80 3.51
C ILE A 215 17.56 -7.12 4.03
N PRO A 216 16.78 -8.21 4.21
CA PRO A 216 17.34 -9.47 4.72
C PRO A 216 18.43 -10.05 3.81
N ASN A 217 18.21 -10.03 2.49
CA ASN A 217 19.14 -10.58 1.50
C ASN A 217 20.34 -9.65 1.24
N HIS A 218 20.13 -8.33 1.32
CA HIS A 218 21.19 -7.33 1.24
C HIS A 218 22.16 -7.45 2.42
N LYS A 219 21.64 -7.53 3.65
CA LYS A 219 22.47 -7.76 4.85
C LYS A 219 23.21 -9.09 4.83
N ALA A 220 22.62 -10.12 4.19
CA ALA A 220 23.26 -11.41 4.00
C ALA A 220 24.25 -11.45 2.82
N GLY A 221 24.46 -10.34 2.09
CA GLY A 221 25.36 -10.27 0.94
C GLY A 221 24.88 -11.04 -0.31
N LYS A 222 23.60 -11.44 -0.35
CA LYS A 222 23.03 -12.25 -1.44
C LYS A 222 22.55 -11.41 -2.64
N LEU A 223 22.28 -10.14 -2.41
CA LEU A 223 21.97 -9.13 -3.43
C LEU A 223 22.57 -7.78 -3.00
N ARG A 224 22.52 -6.79 -3.91
CA ARG A 224 23.00 -5.43 -3.66
C ARG A 224 21.91 -4.44 -4.02
N ILE A 225 21.53 -3.57 -3.08
CA ILE A 225 20.64 -2.44 -3.38
C ILE A 225 21.48 -1.30 -3.95
N LEU A 226 21.17 -0.86 -5.17
CA LEU A 226 21.91 0.18 -5.89
C LEU A 226 21.36 1.59 -5.65
N ALA A 227 20.04 1.71 -5.45
CA ALA A 227 19.40 2.98 -5.19
C ALA A 227 18.08 2.81 -4.42
N THR A 228 17.67 3.85 -3.70
CA THR A 228 16.31 4.01 -3.17
C THR A 228 15.59 5.22 -3.78
N SER A 229 14.26 5.17 -3.86
CA SER A 229 13.42 6.20 -4.52
C SER A 229 12.99 7.34 -3.59
N GLY A 230 13.31 7.25 -2.29
CA GLY A 230 12.97 8.28 -1.31
C GLY A 230 13.65 9.62 -1.62
N LYS A 231 13.08 10.71 -1.07
CA LYS A 231 13.67 12.07 -1.17
C LYS A 231 15.00 12.19 -0.42
N GLN A 232 15.20 11.32 0.56
CA GLN A 232 16.40 11.20 1.38
C GLN A 232 16.74 9.72 1.49
N ARG A 233 17.97 9.41 1.88
CA ARG A 233 18.37 8.02 2.12
C ARG A 233 17.47 7.39 3.16
N SER A 234 17.13 6.12 2.91
CA SER A 234 16.39 5.33 3.88
C SER A 234 17.24 5.14 5.15
N PRO A 235 16.68 5.38 6.36
CA PRO A 235 17.39 5.09 7.60
C PRO A 235 17.64 3.59 7.81
N PHE A 236 16.98 2.72 7.02
CA PHE A 236 17.09 1.28 7.12
C PHE A 236 18.24 0.69 6.30
N VAL A 237 18.74 1.46 5.32
CA VAL A 237 19.91 1.17 4.46
C VAL A 237 20.67 2.49 4.18
N PRO A 238 21.20 3.17 5.21
CA PRO A 238 21.76 4.52 5.09
C PRO A 238 22.99 4.61 4.18
N GLU A 239 23.66 3.48 3.95
CA GLU A 239 24.78 3.35 3.02
C GLU A 239 24.35 3.42 1.55
N VAL A 240 23.08 3.12 1.26
CA VAL A 240 22.54 3.09 -0.10
C VAL A 240 22.11 4.50 -0.52
N PRO A 241 22.69 5.07 -1.59
CA PRO A 241 22.27 6.38 -2.11
C PRO A 241 20.85 6.33 -2.69
N THR A 242 20.20 7.48 -2.74
CA THR A 242 18.96 7.65 -3.50
C THR A 242 19.23 7.65 -5.02
N PHE A 243 18.18 7.49 -5.82
CA PHE A 243 18.25 7.76 -7.26
C PHE A 243 18.66 9.21 -7.53
N ALA A 244 18.14 10.17 -6.75
CA ALA A 244 18.45 11.59 -6.91
C ALA A 244 19.93 11.92 -6.65
N GLU A 245 20.55 11.35 -5.60
CA GLU A 245 21.99 11.51 -5.33
C GLU A 245 22.87 10.95 -6.45
N GLN A 246 22.35 9.98 -7.21
CA GLN A 246 23.01 9.43 -8.39
C GLN A 246 22.61 10.15 -9.69
N GLY A 247 21.93 11.29 -9.64
CA GLY A 247 21.58 12.07 -10.84
C GLY A 247 20.31 11.63 -11.57
N PHE A 248 19.49 10.75 -10.98
CA PHE A 248 18.20 10.30 -11.50
C PHE A 248 17.03 10.88 -10.67
N ALA A 249 17.01 12.21 -10.51
CA ALA A 249 16.09 12.89 -9.62
C ALA A 249 14.61 12.74 -10.03
N ASP A 250 14.34 12.49 -11.31
CA ASP A 250 13.04 12.15 -11.87
C ASP A 250 12.46 10.83 -11.34
N LEU A 251 13.29 9.96 -10.76
CA LEU A 251 12.89 8.72 -10.09
C LEU A 251 12.71 8.89 -8.57
N THR A 252 12.63 10.14 -8.08
CA THR A 252 12.22 10.43 -6.70
C THR A 252 10.71 10.17 -6.56
N VAL A 253 10.37 9.03 -5.99
CA VAL A 253 9.02 8.48 -5.90
C VAL A 253 8.83 7.89 -4.52
N GLU A 254 7.75 8.28 -3.85
CA GLU A 254 7.29 7.68 -2.61
C GLU A 254 5.92 7.07 -2.88
N GLU A 255 5.71 5.84 -2.42
CA GLU A 255 4.40 5.19 -2.40
C GLU A 255 3.88 5.11 -0.97
N TRP A 256 2.61 4.77 -0.77
CA TRP A 256 2.06 4.52 0.54
C TRP A 256 1.12 3.31 0.53
N PHE A 257 1.02 2.64 1.68
CA PHE A 257 -0.04 1.67 1.96
C PHE A 257 -1.18 2.38 2.68
N GLY A 258 -2.38 2.34 2.10
CA GLY A 258 -3.56 2.99 2.64
C GLY A 258 -4.72 2.02 2.77
N PHE A 259 -5.60 2.31 3.74
CA PHE A 259 -6.80 1.54 4.01
C PHE A 259 -8.01 2.13 3.29
N TYR A 260 -8.83 1.24 2.75
CA TYR A 260 -10.05 1.53 2.03
C TYR A 260 -11.21 0.74 2.60
N ALA A 261 -12.41 1.30 2.51
CA ALA A 261 -13.67 0.62 2.80
C ALA A 261 -14.61 0.73 1.58
N PRO A 262 -15.68 -0.08 1.50
CA PRO A 262 -16.68 0.05 0.43
C PRO A 262 -17.30 1.45 0.42
N ALA A 263 -17.64 1.98 -0.76
CA ALA A 263 -18.07 3.38 -0.94
C ALA A 263 -19.21 3.86 -0.01
N LYS A 264 -20.11 2.96 0.37
CA LYS A 264 -21.29 3.27 1.19
C LYS A 264 -21.03 3.19 2.70
N THR A 265 -19.78 3.00 3.12
CA THR A 265 -19.45 2.88 4.55
C THR A 265 -19.75 4.21 5.27
N PRO A 266 -20.51 4.20 6.38
CA PRO A 266 -20.87 5.43 7.08
C PRO A 266 -19.64 6.24 7.50
N ALA A 267 -19.73 7.58 7.37
CA ALA A 267 -18.63 8.47 7.71
C ALA A 267 -18.14 8.32 9.17
N SER A 268 -19.06 8.05 10.10
CA SER A 268 -18.70 7.76 11.50
C SER A 268 -17.87 6.49 11.66
N THR A 269 -18.18 5.45 10.89
CA THR A 269 -17.41 4.20 10.86
C THR A 269 -16.03 4.42 10.24
N VAL A 270 -15.94 5.20 9.15
CA VAL A 270 -14.66 5.58 8.54
C VAL A 270 -13.80 6.37 9.53
N ALA A 271 -14.39 7.32 10.25
CA ALA A 271 -13.69 8.11 11.27
C ALA A 271 -13.19 7.23 12.43
N ALA A 272 -14.01 6.28 12.91
CA ALA A 272 -13.59 5.33 13.95
C ALA A 272 -12.45 4.42 13.48
N ALA A 273 -12.52 3.91 12.24
CA ALA A 273 -11.46 3.11 11.64
C ALA A 273 -10.16 3.92 11.47
N ASN A 274 -10.25 5.16 10.97
CA ASN A 274 -9.12 6.07 10.83
C ASN A 274 -8.43 6.32 12.19
N ALA A 275 -9.22 6.62 13.23
CA ALA A 275 -8.69 6.84 14.57
C ALA A 275 -7.97 5.59 15.12
N ALA A 276 -8.55 4.40 14.93
CA ALA A 276 -7.92 3.15 15.36
C ALA A 276 -6.63 2.84 14.57
N ILE A 277 -6.59 3.10 13.26
CA ILE A 277 -5.38 2.95 12.43
C ILE A 277 -4.30 3.93 12.88
N ASN A 278 -4.64 5.21 13.10
CA ASN A 278 -3.70 6.23 13.58
C ASN A 278 -3.10 5.87 14.96
N ALA A 279 -3.92 5.34 15.87
CA ALA A 279 -3.43 4.84 17.16
C ALA A 279 -2.52 3.61 16.99
N ALA A 280 -2.90 2.67 16.12
CA ALA A 280 -2.13 1.45 15.85
C ALA A 280 -0.71 1.76 15.33
N ILE A 281 -0.56 2.68 14.39
CA ILE A 281 0.75 3.01 13.82
C ILE A 281 1.65 3.83 14.77
N GLN A 282 1.11 4.34 15.87
CA GLN A 282 1.87 4.97 16.95
C GLN A 282 2.32 3.98 18.03
N ASP A 283 1.76 2.76 18.04
CA ASP A 283 2.18 1.71 18.97
C ASP A 283 3.62 1.28 18.68
N LYS A 284 4.44 1.19 19.73
CA LYS A 284 5.87 0.88 19.59
C LYS A 284 6.11 -0.45 18.86
N SER A 285 5.31 -1.48 19.14
CA SER A 285 5.51 -2.80 18.50
C SER A 285 5.19 -2.78 17.01
N VAL A 286 4.27 -1.90 16.59
CA VAL A 286 3.96 -1.67 15.17
C VAL A 286 5.10 -0.91 14.53
N ILE A 287 5.57 0.19 15.14
CA ILE A 287 6.72 0.98 14.65
C ILE A 287 7.96 0.09 14.48
N ASP A 288 8.29 -0.72 15.49
CA ASP A 288 9.44 -1.64 15.45
C ASP A 288 9.28 -2.65 14.31
N SER A 289 8.07 -3.19 14.11
CA SER A 289 7.81 -4.16 13.03
C SER A 289 7.88 -3.53 11.64
N LEU A 290 7.35 -2.32 11.46
CA LEU A 290 7.42 -1.58 10.20
C LEU A 290 8.87 -1.19 9.87
N THR A 291 9.65 -0.82 10.88
CA THR A 291 11.09 -0.53 10.77
C THR A 291 11.88 -1.72 10.22
N VAL A 292 11.58 -2.95 10.67
CA VAL A 292 12.25 -4.16 10.17
C VAL A 292 12.05 -4.36 8.67
N VAL A 293 10.90 -3.95 8.14
CA VAL A 293 10.52 -4.10 6.72
C VAL A 293 10.62 -2.79 5.95
N GLY A 294 11.39 -1.83 6.44
CA GLY A 294 11.71 -0.60 5.72
C GLY A 294 10.52 0.34 5.47
N LEU A 295 9.47 0.26 6.30
CA LEU A 295 8.28 1.10 6.20
C LEU A 295 8.29 2.20 7.26
N ILE A 296 7.80 3.37 6.89
CA ILE A 296 7.75 4.55 7.76
C ILE A 296 6.29 4.81 8.14
N PRO A 297 5.89 4.75 9.43
CA PRO A 297 4.55 5.14 9.87
C PRO A 297 4.17 6.53 9.34
N TYR A 298 2.94 6.70 8.86
CA TYR A 298 2.51 7.97 8.25
C TYR A 298 1.26 8.56 8.89
N GLY A 299 0.13 7.84 8.85
CA GLY A 299 -1.13 8.32 9.41
C GLY A 299 -1.81 9.40 8.58
N GLY A 300 -2.55 10.26 9.27
CA GLY A 300 -3.29 11.38 8.67
C GLY A 300 -4.78 11.10 8.53
N THR A 301 -5.48 12.03 7.89
CA THR A 301 -6.94 11.96 7.72
C THR A 301 -7.32 11.17 6.47
N ALA A 302 -8.58 10.72 6.40
CA ALA A 302 -9.15 10.14 5.19
C ALA A 302 -9.08 11.10 3.99
N ASP A 303 -9.30 12.40 4.24
CA ASP A 303 -9.26 13.46 3.23
C ASP A 303 -7.83 13.70 2.70
N ASP A 304 -6.81 13.67 3.57
CA ASP A 304 -5.41 13.76 3.16
C ASP A 304 -5.04 12.61 2.21
N MET A 305 -5.50 11.40 2.54
CA MET A 305 -5.29 10.23 1.69
C MET A 305 -6.03 10.36 0.35
N ALA A 306 -7.28 10.84 0.34
CA ALA A 306 -8.05 11.07 -0.89
C ALA A 306 -7.39 12.12 -1.80
N TYR A 307 -6.92 13.23 -1.22
CA TYR A 307 -6.16 14.25 -1.93
C TYR A 307 -4.87 13.68 -2.52
N SER A 308 -4.11 12.92 -1.73
CA SER A 308 -2.88 12.25 -2.17
C SER A 308 -3.16 11.27 -3.32
N GLN A 309 -4.19 10.44 -3.22
CA GLN A 309 -4.59 9.50 -4.28
C GLN A 309 -4.89 10.21 -5.60
N LYS A 310 -5.67 11.29 -5.55
CA LYS A 310 -6.01 12.09 -6.73
C LYS A 310 -4.77 12.75 -7.33
N ARG A 311 -3.89 13.31 -6.50
CA ARG A 311 -2.62 13.89 -6.94
C ARG A 311 -1.75 12.86 -7.66
N GLU A 312 -1.61 11.66 -7.11
CA GLU A 312 -0.82 10.60 -7.77
C GLU A 312 -1.49 10.13 -9.07
N PHE A 313 -2.82 10.06 -9.12
CA PHE A 313 -3.54 9.75 -10.37
C PHE A 313 -3.20 10.78 -11.46
N GLU A 314 -3.27 12.07 -11.14
CA GLU A 314 -2.98 13.15 -12.11
C GLU A 314 -1.50 13.19 -12.50
N ARG A 315 -0.60 13.01 -11.53
CA ARG A 315 0.87 13.00 -11.73
C ARG A 315 1.31 11.85 -12.65
N TRP A 316 0.78 10.65 -12.44
CA TRP A 316 1.25 9.45 -13.13
C TRP A 316 0.69 9.28 -14.54
N GLY A 317 -0.49 9.84 -14.85
CA GLY A 317 -1.11 9.72 -16.17
C GLY A 317 -0.16 10.07 -17.34
N PRO A 318 0.45 11.27 -17.36
CA PRO A 318 1.42 11.65 -18.39
C PRO A 318 2.67 10.75 -18.44
N LEU A 319 3.16 10.30 -17.27
CA LEU A 319 4.35 9.43 -17.18
C LEU A 319 4.07 8.04 -17.76
N ILE A 320 2.92 7.46 -17.43
CA ILE A 320 2.48 6.17 -17.97
C ILE A 320 2.28 6.26 -19.48
N LYS A 321 1.66 7.34 -19.96
CA LYS A 321 1.51 7.60 -21.39
C LYS A 321 2.86 7.70 -22.10
N LYS A 322 3.85 8.33 -21.47
CA LYS A 322 5.24 8.40 -21.99
C LYS A 322 5.90 7.02 -22.04
N VAL A 323 5.68 6.18 -21.04
CA VAL A 323 6.17 4.78 -21.03
C VAL A 323 5.48 3.93 -22.11
N GLY A 324 4.22 4.24 -22.44
CA GLY A 324 3.46 3.55 -23.49
C GLY A 324 2.92 2.17 -23.07
N PHE A 325 2.91 1.88 -21.76
CA PHE A 325 2.42 0.60 -21.24
C PHE A 325 0.90 0.56 -21.15
N THR A 326 0.31 -0.55 -21.61
CA THR A 326 -1.07 -0.94 -21.29
C THR A 326 -1.07 -2.35 -20.71
N ALA A 327 -2.05 -2.69 -19.87
CA ALA A 327 -2.10 -4.02 -19.28
C ALA A 327 -2.49 -5.10 -20.30
N GLU A 328 -3.04 -4.71 -21.44
CA GLU A 328 -3.44 -5.59 -22.54
C GLU A 328 -2.37 -5.74 -23.65
N SER A 329 -1.21 -5.07 -23.52
CA SER A 329 -0.08 -5.13 -24.47
C SER A 329 1.02 -6.07 -24.05
#